data_AF-A0A830BQF3-F1
#
_entry.id   AF-A0A830BQF3-F1
#
_cell.length_a   1.000
_cell.length_b   1.000
_cell.length_c   1.000
_cell.angle_alpha   90.00
_cell.angle_beta   90.00
_cell.angle_gamma   90.00
#
_symmetry.space_group_name_H-M   'P 1'
#
loop_
_entity.id
_entity.type
_entity.pdbx_description
1 polymer ?
#
loop_
_entity_poly.entity_id
_entity_poly.type
_entity_poly.pdbx_seq_one_letter_code
_entity_poly.pdbx_strand_id
1 'polypeptide(L)'
;MTKTLLAVRDKVRAGKHIAYGVGPKLPANFRPQTKESVGATCRMAYDNLLDNIDQCVGFVKSDPYSSLDTYLSATTFTDCTDGLHEFDVSMPEVEEFDREVLKLSNVLLAVAQLKKKP
;
A
#
# COMPACT_ATOMS: atom_id res chain seq x y z
N MET A 1 -2.23 18.64 4.94
CA MET A 1 -2.15 17.41 4.13
C MET A 1 -0.71 17.06 3.76
N THR A 2 0.12 17.98 3.25
CA THR A 2 1.52 17.67 2.88
C THR A 2 2.32 17.01 4.01
N LYS A 3 2.31 17.56 5.22
CA LYS A 3 2.99 16.94 6.39
C LYS A 3 2.49 15.53 6.68
N THR A 4 1.17 15.32 6.61
CA THR A 4 0.53 14.01 6.81
C THR A 4 0.95 13.02 5.74
N LEU A 5 0.91 13.40 4.46
CA LEU A 5 1.34 12.55 3.34
C LEU A 5 2.81 12.17 3.44
N LEU A 6 3.68 13.10 3.84
CA LEU A 6 5.10 12.81 4.06
C LEU A 6 5.29 11.79 5.20
N ALA A 7 4.57 11.96 6.31
CA ALA A 7 4.62 11.00 7.41
C ALA A 7 4.10 9.61 7.01
N VAL A 8 3.00 9.55 6.23
CA VAL A 8 2.47 8.30 5.68
C VAL A 8 3.47 7.64 4.75
N ARG A 9 4.10 8.42 3.86
CA ARG A 9 5.15 7.93 2.96
C ARG A 9 6.32 7.32 3.73
N ASP A 10 6.80 8.00 4.77
CA ASP A 10 7.93 7.52 5.55
C ASP A 10 7.57 6.23 6.30
N LYS A 11 6.32 6.11 6.78
CA LYS A 11 5.81 4.88 7.39
C LYS A 11 5.70 3.74 6.37
N VAL A 12 5.16 4.00 5.18
CA VAL A 12 5.12 3.01 4.10
C VAL A 12 6.52 2.57 3.73
N ARG A 13 7.47 3.49 3.56
CA ARG A 13 8.87 3.16 3.27
C ARG A 13 9.51 2.25 4.31
N ALA A 14 9.20 2.44 5.59
CA ALA A 14 9.66 1.56 6.64
C ALA A 14 9.15 0.11 6.46
N GLY A 15 7.94 -0.06 5.90
CA GLY A 15 7.32 -1.35 5.59
C GLY A 15 7.91 -2.10 4.38
N LYS A 16 8.89 -1.54 3.65
CA LYS A 16 9.49 -2.21 2.48
C LYS A 16 9.94 -3.64 2.77
N HIS A 17 10.55 -3.85 3.93
CA HIS A 17 11.06 -5.16 4.34
C HIS A 17 9.94 -6.19 4.57
N ILE A 18 8.72 -5.75 4.89
CA ILE A 18 7.54 -6.60 5.03
C ILE A 18 7.16 -7.15 3.65
N ALA A 19 6.92 -6.25 2.69
CA ALA A 19 6.54 -6.62 1.32
C ALA A 19 7.61 -7.46 0.59
N TYR A 20 8.88 -7.05 0.70
CA TYR A 20 9.99 -7.74 0.04
C TYR A 20 10.41 -9.02 0.79
N GLY A 21 9.99 -9.17 2.05
CA GLY A 21 10.30 -10.32 2.91
C GLY A 21 9.32 -11.49 2.78
N VAL A 22 8.25 -11.37 1.97
CA VAL A 22 7.22 -12.40 1.81
C VAL A 22 7.79 -13.67 1.20
N GLY A 23 8.52 -13.57 0.08
CA GLY A 23 8.96 -14.73 -0.71
C GLY A 23 9.69 -15.81 0.12
N PRO A 24 10.72 -15.46 0.92
CA PRO A 24 11.43 -16.41 1.78
C PRO A 24 10.57 -17.05 2.88
N LYS A 25 9.46 -16.42 3.28
CA LYS A 25 8.56 -16.91 4.35
C LYS A 25 7.46 -17.83 3.81
N LEU A 26 7.33 -17.96 2.50
CA LEU A 26 6.31 -18.83 1.90
C LEU A 26 6.61 -20.32 2.16
N PRO A 27 5.57 -21.16 2.31
CA PRO A 27 5.73 -22.58 2.61
C PRO A 27 6.71 -23.31 1.70
N ALA A 28 7.55 -24.18 2.28
CA ALA A 28 8.62 -24.86 1.56
C ALA A 28 8.09 -25.70 0.38
N ASN A 29 6.90 -26.28 0.53
CA ASN A 29 6.23 -27.14 -0.44
C ASN A 29 5.62 -26.40 -1.65
N PHE A 30 5.59 -25.06 -1.66
CA PHE A 30 5.12 -24.31 -2.82
C PHE A 30 6.08 -24.46 -4.00
N ARG A 31 5.51 -24.56 -5.20
CA ARG A 31 6.31 -24.55 -6.44
C ARG A 31 7.08 -23.23 -6.54
N PRO A 32 8.29 -23.22 -7.12
CA PRO A 32 9.06 -21.99 -7.32
C PRO A 32 8.28 -20.88 -8.03
N GLN A 33 7.46 -21.24 -9.02
CA GLN A 33 6.63 -20.27 -9.75
C GLN A 33 5.58 -19.61 -8.84
N THR A 34 4.94 -20.37 -7.95
CA THR A 34 3.98 -19.83 -6.98
C THR A 34 4.66 -18.87 -6.01
N LYS A 35 5.84 -19.23 -5.50
CA LYS A 35 6.61 -18.36 -4.60
C LYS A 35 6.99 -17.06 -5.26
N GLU A 36 7.46 -17.13 -6.51
CA GLU A 36 7.81 -15.93 -7.26
C GLU A 36 6.58 -15.08 -7.56
N SER A 37 5.46 -15.68 -7.96
CA SER A 37 4.22 -14.97 -8.23
C SER A 37 3.71 -14.21 -7.00
N VAL A 38 3.56 -14.88 -5.85
CA VAL A 38 3.10 -14.25 -4.61
C VAL A 38 4.08 -13.18 -4.13
N GLY A 39 5.39 -13.48 -4.15
CA GLY A 39 6.42 -12.53 -3.78
C GLY A 39 6.45 -11.30 -4.69
N ALA A 40 6.26 -11.47 -6.00
CA ALA A 40 6.20 -10.37 -6.96
C ALA A 40 4.96 -9.51 -6.76
N THR A 41 3.79 -10.11 -6.55
CA THR A 41 2.55 -9.39 -6.24
C THR A 41 2.73 -8.48 -5.03
N CYS A 42 3.32 -8.99 -3.94
CA CYS A 42 3.57 -8.19 -2.75
C CYS A 42 4.56 -7.04 -2.98
N ARG A 43 5.62 -7.24 -3.77
CA ARG A 43 6.55 -6.17 -4.13
C ARG A 43 5.87 -5.10 -4.98
N MET A 44 5.12 -5.51 -6.01
CA MET A 44 4.37 -4.61 -6.89
C MET A 44 3.31 -3.81 -6.13
N ALA A 45 2.54 -4.46 -5.24
CA ALA A 45 1.56 -3.78 -4.40
C ALA A 45 2.22 -2.69 -3.56
N TYR A 46 3.38 -2.96 -2.97
CA TYR A 46 4.14 -1.98 -2.21
C TYR A 46 4.69 -0.84 -3.10
N ASP A 47 5.23 -1.16 -4.27
CA ASP A 47 5.80 -0.15 -5.17
C ASP A 47 4.69 0.77 -5.69
N ASN A 48 3.54 0.22 -6.09
CA ASN A 48 2.34 0.97 -6.48
C ASN A 48 1.82 1.86 -5.34
N LEU A 49 1.75 1.30 -4.13
CA LEU A 49 1.35 2.03 -2.93
C LEU A 49 2.25 3.26 -2.70
N LEU A 50 3.56 3.08 -2.78
CA LEU A 50 4.52 4.16 -2.57
C LEU A 50 4.42 5.23 -3.68
N ASP A 51 4.31 4.79 -4.93
CA ASP A 51 4.20 5.69 -6.08
C ASP A 51 2.92 6.52 -6.00
N ASN A 52 1.79 5.90 -5.61
CA ASN A 52 0.52 6.60 -5.38
C ASN A 52 0.62 7.69 -4.31
N ILE A 53 1.35 7.42 -3.22
CA ILE A 53 1.59 8.42 -2.16
C ILE A 53 2.48 9.56 -2.67
N ASP A 54 3.55 9.26 -3.41
CA ASP A 54 4.44 10.28 -3.95
C ASP A 54 3.72 11.17 -5.00
N GLN A 55 2.83 10.61 -5.81
CA GLN A 55 1.93 11.36 -6.69
C GLN A 55 1.00 12.29 -5.89
N CYS A 56 0.38 11.78 -4.81
CA CYS A 56 -0.45 12.60 -3.92
C CYS A 56 0.33 13.76 -3.28
N VAL A 57 1.60 13.54 -2.89
CA VAL A 57 2.48 14.61 -2.40
C VAL A 57 2.70 15.67 -3.48
N GLY A 58 2.90 15.26 -4.73
CA GLY A 58 2.99 16.16 -5.89
C GLY A 58 1.74 17.01 -6.05
N PHE A 59 0.58 16.36 -6.10
CA PHE A 59 -0.72 17.00 -6.21
C PHE A 59 -0.95 18.06 -5.13
N VAL A 60 -0.77 17.73 -3.85
CA VAL A 60 -0.98 18.72 -2.78
C VAL A 60 -0.06 19.94 -2.90
N LYS A 61 1.12 19.81 -3.52
CA LYS A 61 2.06 20.92 -3.71
C LYS A 61 1.75 21.79 -4.92
N SER A 62 1.32 21.20 -6.04
CA SER A 62 1.18 21.89 -7.32
C SER A 62 -0.26 22.08 -7.80
N ASP A 63 -1.17 21.17 -7.44
CA ASP A 63 -2.59 21.21 -7.81
C ASP A 63 -3.44 20.43 -6.79
N PRO A 64 -3.94 21.09 -5.72
CA PRO A 64 -4.66 20.43 -4.65
C PRO A 64 -6.06 19.92 -5.05
N TYR A 65 -6.52 20.19 -6.28
CA TYR A 65 -7.81 19.75 -6.81
C TYR A 65 -7.69 18.62 -7.83
N SER A 66 -6.48 18.12 -8.08
CA SER A 66 -6.20 17.05 -9.03
C SER A 66 -6.75 15.69 -8.57
N SER A 67 -6.26 14.60 -9.17
CA SER A 67 -6.67 13.20 -8.95
C SER A 67 -6.36 12.63 -7.55
N LEU A 68 -6.27 13.45 -6.49
CA LEU A 68 -6.05 13.00 -5.11
C LEU A 68 -6.99 11.87 -4.69
N ASP A 69 -8.28 11.97 -4.99
CA ASP A 69 -9.25 10.94 -4.63
C ASP A 69 -8.94 9.59 -5.30
N THR A 70 -8.53 9.61 -6.57
CA THR A 70 -8.20 8.41 -7.34
C THR A 70 -6.96 7.72 -6.79
N TYR A 71 -5.91 8.50 -6.49
CA TYR A 71 -4.66 7.92 -6.03
C TYR A 71 -4.72 7.51 -4.55
N LEU A 72 -5.44 8.26 -3.71
CA LEU A 72 -5.66 7.91 -2.31
C LEU A 72 -6.54 6.66 -2.17
N SER A 73 -7.54 6.45 -3.03
CA SER A 73 -8.35 5.23 -3.01
C SER A 73 -7.59 4.01 -3.53
N ALA A 74 -6.63 4.20 -4.43
CA ALA A 74 -5.73 3.15 -4.93
C ALA A 74 -4.51 2.89 -4.01
N THR A 75 -4.40 3.59 -2.88
CA THR A 75 -3.32 3.41 -1.89
C THR A 75 -3.66 2.22 -0.98
N THR A 76 -3.58 1.00 -1.52
CA THR A 76 -3.89 -0.27 -0.81
C THR A 76 -2.73 -1.26 -0.88
N PHE A 77 -2.71 -2.23 0.04
CA PHE A 77 -1.76 -3.36 0.01
C PHE A 77 -2.49 -4.71 -0.10
N THR A 78 -3.79 -4.65 -0.39
CA THR A 78 -4.73 -5.78 -0.38
C THR A 78 -4.36 -6.88 -1.37
N ASP A 79 -3.81 -6.54 -2.53
CA ASP A 79 -3.37 -7.54 -3.51
C ASP A 79 -2.34 -8.52 -2.93
N CYS A 80 -1.50 -8.05 -1.98
CA CYS A 80 -0.56 -8.91 -1.27
C CYS A 80 -1.26 -9.82 -0.27
N THR A 81 -2.17 -9.28 0.56
CA THR A 81 -2.87 -10.07 1.58
C THR A 81 -3.83 -11.08 0.94
N ASP A 82 -4.57 -10.68 -0.09
CA ASP A 82 -5.47 -11.56 -0.85
C ASP A 82 -4.68 -12.67 -1.52
N GLY A 83 -3.54 -12.31 -2.12
CA GLY A 83 -2.61 -13.27 -2.70
C GLY A 83 -2.00 -14.24 -1.69
N LEU A 84 -1.90 -13.90 -0.40
CA LEU A 84 -1.47 -14.82 0.65
C LEU A 84 -2.62 -15.70 1.13
N HIS A 85 -3.81 -15.12 1.31
CA HIS A 85 -5.02 -15.82 1.77
C HIS A 85 -5.50 -16.87 0.77
N GLU A 86 -5.38 -16.63 -0.54
CA GLU A 86 -5.70 -17.61 -1.59
C GLU A 86 -4.90 -18.93 -1.44
N PHE A 87 -3.72 -18.87 -0.82
CA PHE A 87 -2.90 -20.05 -0.56
C PHE A 87 -2.88 -20.48 0.92
N ASP A 88 -3.88 -20.05 1.70
CA ASP A 88 -3.98 -20.32 3.14
C ASP A 88 -2.73 -19.90 3.94
N VAL A 89 -2.03 -18.86 3.48
CA VAL A 89 -0.86 -18.30 4.16
C VAL A 89 -1.29 -17.09 4.98
N SER A 90 -1.06 -17.15 6.29
CA SER A 90 -1.19 -15.98 7.17
C SER A 90 0.19 -15.48 7.57
N MET A 91 0.41 -14.18 7.39
CA MET A 91 1.60 -13.46 7.83
C MET A 91 1.15 -12.23 8.61
N PRO A 92 1.10 -12.29 9.96
CA PRO A 92 0.53 -11.23 10.78
C PRO A 92 1.11 -9.84 10.51
N GLU A 93 2.41 -9.75 10.23
CA GLU A 93 3.10 -8.50 9.90
C GLU A 93 2.65 -7.90 8.57
N VAL A 94 2.29 -8.74 7.59
CA VAL A 94 1.75 -8.31 6.29
C VAL A 94 0.33 -7.80 6.46
N GLU A 95 -0.49 -8.55 7.21
CA GLU A 95 -1.87 -8.16 7.50
C GLU A 95 -1.96 -6.89 8.35
N GLU A 96 -1.05 -6.72 9.32
CA GLU A 96 -0.96 -5.49 10.12
C GLU A 96 -0.54 -4.31 9.24
N PHE A 97 0.47 -4.50 8.38
CA PHE A 97 0.89 -3.46 7.45
C PHE A 97 -0.25 -3.03 6.50
N ASP A 98 -0.99 -3.98 5.93
CA ASP A 98 -2.16 -3.67 5.08
C ASP A 98 -3.24 -2.89 5.84
N ARG A 99 -3.62 -3.34 7.04
CA ARG A 99 -4.60 -2.62 7.88
C ARG A 99 -4.17 -1.19 8.20
N GLU A 100 -2.89 -1.00 8.51
CA GLU A 100 -2.35 0.32 8.80
C GLU A 100 -2.37 1.24 7.57
N VAL A 101 -1.95 0.72 6.41
CA VAL A 101 -1.99 1.45 5.14
C VAL A 101 -3.42 1.84 4.81
N LEU A 102 -4.37 0.90 4.83
CA LEU A 102 -5.77 1.14 4.54
C LEU A 102 -6.37 2.21 5.45
N LYS A 103 -6.06 2.16 6.75
CA LYS A 103 -6.50 3.19 7.72
C LYS A 103 -5.96 4.57 7.35
N LEU A 104 -4.69 4.68 7.00
CA LEU A 104 -4.05 5.95 6.64
C LEU A 104 -4.62 6.51 5.34
N SER A 105 -4.79 5.68 4.32
CA SER A 105 -5.41 6.03 3.03
C SER A 105 -6.83 6.53 3.20
N ASN A 106 -7.65 5.85 4.00
CA ASN A 106 -9.03 6.26 4.28
C ASN A 106 -9.10 7.62 4.99
N VAL A 107 -8.21 7.87 5.96
CA VAL A 107 -8.15 9.18 6.64
C VAL A 107 -7.71 10.28 5.68
N LEU A 108 -6.71 10.03 4.84
CA LEU A 108 -6.26 11.00 3.84
C LEU A 108 -7.37 11.30 2.82
N LEU A 109 -8.08 10.27 2.35
CA LEU A 109 -9.19 10.39 1.42
C LEU A 109 -10.32 11.22 2.02
N ALA A 110 -10.73 10.95 3.27
CA ALA A 110 -11.75 11.74 3.97
C ALA A 110 -11.34 13.23 4.08
N VAL A 111 -10.08 13.52 4.40
CA VAL A 111 -9.59 14.91 4.46
C VAL A 111 -9.54 15.55 3.06
N ALA A 112 -9.22 14.80 2.01
CA ALA A 112 -9.23 15.30 0.64
C ALA A 112 -10.66 15.67 0.18
N GLN A 113 -11.62 14.81 0.48
CA GLN A 113 -13.03 15.01 0.15
C GLN A 113 -13.66 16.21 0.86
N LEU A 114 -13.29 16.48 2.13
CA LEU A 114 -13.74 17.69 2.83
C LEU A 114 -13.31 19.00 2.15
N LYS A 115 -12.26 18.98 1.33
CA LYS A 115 -11.78 20.15 0.60
C LYS A 115 -12.46 20.34 -0.76
N LYS A 116 -13.11 19.32 -1.30
CA LYS A 116 -14.03 19.46 -2.43
C LYS A 116 -15.32 20.08 -1.88
N LYS A 117 -15.42 21.41 -1.93
CA LYS A 117 -16.74 22.08 -1.80
C LYS A 117 -17.64 21.57 -2.95
N PRO A 118 -18.94 21.33 -2.71
CA PRO A 118 -19.89 21.04 -3.78
C PRO A 118 -19.99 22.20 -4.78
#